data_AF-A0A834RSA3-F1
#
_entry.id   AF-A0A834RSA3-F1
#
_cell.length_a   1.000
_cell.length_b   1.000
_cell.length_c   1.000
_cell.angle_alpha   90.00
_cell.angle_beta   90.00
_cell.angle_gamma   90.00
#
_symmetry.space_group_name_H-M   'P 1'
#
loop_
_entity.id
_entity.type
_entity.pdbx_description
1 polymer ?
#
loop_
_entity_poly.entity_id
_entity_poly.type
_entity_poly.pdbx_seq_one_letter_code
_entity_poly.pdbx_strand_id
1 'polypeptide(L)'
;MAPIDDAIADLESQEPGEKIVLAEFARKWGVSRATLSRRWRRVTGPRSNGYAQQQAISPQQELELVRYIKTLTERGLPPTREMIRNFSSKVAHQQLSESWVTRFINRHKIHLISKWTSAMDRTRHLADSESKYRLYFELLHRKITEYHLEARDIYNMDEKGFLIGLIGRSKRIFSRRQWEKKEVRASFQDGSREFLTVLACCCADGSSLPPSLIYASAKGAIRSSWVEDIKAGEHNIFVSSSPTGWSNNNIGLAWLEQVFDRCTKQRSGRWRLLILDGHGSHVTMEFIKYCDRHRILLMILPPHSTHTLQPLDVVLFKPLSQAYSNELTNHLHKAQGLVPIKKGDFFPLFWSAWISSFTESLILKAFEATGIWPIDANVILRRFASTPEAERSSSSGLSDHDWRKIDRLVRAAVTDSHQYEARKLRSSVHHLSVQNELLKHENEGLKEALQHKKKHRKKGKALDLQQRQEYHGGSVFWSPRKLREARAREAVRERDETEEKLQKAWAKKQRKEAQLQRQVELEEKRVERQRLKEMREVERAEKAAERARKVEAQHQKKSIQQAQQRKRKASQVLSPSNKRQKRAGAAHAGVQAGDELSATPAKVTSRGRNVNLPQKYR
;
A
#
# COMPACT_ATOMS: atom_id res chain seq x y z
N MET A 1 34.50 50.50 -35.49
CA MET A 1 33.17 49.87 -35.40
C MET A 1 33.09 48.75 -36.44
N ALA A 2 32.19 48.79 -37.42
CA ALA A 2 32.41 48.08 -38.67
C ALA A 2 33.25 48.99 -39.59
N PRO A 3 34.23 48.50 -40.37
CA PRO A 3 35.15 49.37 -41.12
C PRO A 3 34.50 50.37 -42.08
N ILE A 4 33.26 50.09 -42.52
CA ILE A 4 32.47 50.99 -43.38
C ILE A 4 31.85 52.18 -42.64
N ASP A 5 31.65 52.09 -41.33
CA ASP A 5 31.14 53.19 -40.52
C ASP A 5 32.29 54.10 -40.07
N ASP A 6 33.44 53.50 -39.74
CA ASP A 6 34.69 54.24 -39.49
C ASP A 6 35.14 55.02 -40.75
N ALA A 7 35.02 54.40 -41.93
CA ALA A 7 35.26 55.03 -43.24
C ALA A 7 34.24 56.13 -43.63
N ILE A 8 33.13 56.28 -42.90
CA ILE A 8 32.18 57.38 -43.10
C ILE A 8 32.47 58.53 -42.15
N ALA A 9 32.81 58.26 -40.89
CA ALA A 9 33.27 59.30 -39.97
C ALA A 9 34.49 60.06 -40.54
N ASP A 10 35.43 59.32 -41.14
CA ASP A 10 36.63 59.86 -41.83
C ASP A 10 36.31 60.64 -43.13
N LEU A 11 35.08 60.52 -43.67
CA LEU A 11 34.56 61.32 -44.78
C LEU A 11 33.73 62.53 -44.29
N GLU A 12 33.01 62.38 -43.17
CA GLU A 12 32.24 63.46 -42.53
C GLU A 12 33.14 64.48 -41.81
N SER A 13 34.41 64.13 -41.56
CA SER A 13 35.42 64.99 -40.95
C SER A 13 36.29 65.81 -41.93
N GLN A 14 35.95 65.83 -43.23
CA GLN A 14 36.68 66.60 -44.24
C GLN A 14 36.09 68.01 -44.40
N GLU A 15 36.91 69.01 -44.74
CA GLU A 15 36.45 70.40 -44.79
C GLU A 15 35.55 70.70 -46.02
N PRO A 16 34.57 71.64 -45.92
CA PRO A 16 33.58 71.90 -46.97
C PRO A 16 34.15 72.59 -48.23
N GLY A 17 34.90 71.84 -49.04
CA GLY A 17 35.43 72.32 -50.32
C GLY A 17 36.35 71.34 -51.05
N GLU A 18 36.90 70.34 -50.37
CA GLU A 18 37.85 69.40 -50.98
C GLU A 18 37.19 68.42 -51.98
N LYS A 19 37.97 67.98 -52.97
CA LYS A 19 37.55 66.97 -53.95
C LYS A 19 37.60 65.57 -53.35
N ILE A 20 36.52 65.15 -52.67
CA ILE A 20 36.41 63.84 -52.02
C ILE A 20 36.60 62.66 -53.01
N VAL A 21 37.82 62.11 -53.07
CA VAL A 21 38.13 60.93 -53.89
C VAL A 21 37.76 59.64 -53.15
N LEU A 22 36.49 59.25 -53.21
CA LEU A 22 35.92 58.04 -52.56
C LEU A 22 36.67 56.71 -52.83
N ALA A 23 37.57 56.65 -53.82
CA ALA A 23 38.41 55.48 -54.08
C ALA A 23 39.61 55.35 -53.11
N GLU A 24 40.06 56.45 -52.50
CA GLU A 24 41.21 56.45 -51.59
C GLU A 24 40.77 56.08 -50.17
N PHE A 25 39.68 56.68 -49.68
CA PHE A 25 39.01 56.27 -48.44
C PHE A 25 38.60 54.79 -48.46
N ALA A 26 38.06 54.31 -49.59
CA ALA A 26 37.75 52.89 -49.79
C ALA A 26 38.99 51.98 -49.61
N ARG A 27 40.15 52.40 -50.14
CA ARG A 27 41.43 51.69 -50.03
C ARG A 27 42.04 51.80 -48.62
N LYS A 28 41.98 52.98 -47.99
CA LYS A 28 42.44 53.25 -46.60
C LYS A 28 41.76 52.34 -45.57
N TRP A 29 40.46 52.11 -45.72
CA TRP A 29 39.65 51.35 -44.76
C TRP A 29 39.30 49.91 -45.19
N GLY A 30 39.81 49.44 -46.34
CA GLY A 30 39.58 48.07 -46.83
C GLY A 30 38.13 47.78 -47.25
N VAL A 31 37.38 48.80 -47.69
CA VAL A 31 35.95 48.71 -48.04
C VAL A 31 35.75 48.90 -49.54
N SER A 32 34.87 48.11 -50.16
CA SER A 32 34.53 48.31 -51.59
C SER A 32 34.00 49.73 -51.87
N ARG A 33 34.66 50.43 -52.80
CA ARG A 33 34.30 51.79 -53.26
C ARG A 33 32.84 51.92 -53.70
N ALA A 34 32.25 50.86 -54.24
CA ALA A 34 30.83 50.84 -54.60
C ALA A 34 29.92 50.85 -53.37
N THR A 35 30.26 50.08 -52.33
CA THR A 35 29.50 50.01 -51.07
C THR A 35 29.65 51.30 -50.26
N LEU A 36 30.87 51.85 -50.16
CA LEU A 36 31.13 53.13 -49.50
C LEU A 36 30.35 54.27 -50.20
N SER A 37 30.42 54.36 -51.52
CA SER A 37 29.67 55.35 -52.32
C SER A 37 28.14 55.25 -52.12
N ARG A 38 27.57 54.04 -52.06
CA ARG A 38 26.13 53.82 -51.80
C ARG A 38 25.72 54.23 -50.38
N ARG A 39 26.57 54.01 -49.38
CA ARG A 39 26.28 54.39 -47.98
C ARG A 39 26.47 55.89 -47.75
N TRP A 40 27.51 56.49 -48.34
CA TRP A 40 27.73 57.95 -48.38
C TRP A 40 26.55 58.70 -49.02
N ARG A 41 26.08 58.25 -50.19
CA ARG A 41 24.89 58.79 -50.87
C ARG A 41 23.55 58.39 -50.19
N ARG A 42 23.59 57.82 -48.98
CA ARG A 42 22.44 57.36 -48.17
C ARG A 42 21.49 56.36 -48.87
N VAL A 43 21.92 55.73 -49.96
CA VAL A 43 21.17 54.71 -50.74
C VAL A 43 21.06 53.38 -49.98
N THR A 44 21.98 53.12 -49.04
CA THR A 44 21.94 51.94 -48.14
C THR A 44 22.32 52.37 -46.73
N GLY A 45 21.48 52.06 -45.74
CA GLY A 45 21.73 52.40 -44.33
C GLY A 45 22.54 51.35 -43.52
N PRO A 46 22.67 51.56 -42.20
CA PRO A 46 23.26 50.59 -41.28
C PRO A 46 22.52 49.23 -41.27
N ARG A 47 23.27 48.13 -41.10
CA ARG A 47 22.68 46.78 -40.98
C ARG A 47 21.76 46.66 -39.77
N SER A 48 22.10 47.33 -38.66
CA SER A 48 21.26 47.48 -37.47
C SER A 48 19.87 48.03 -37.80
N ASN A 49 19.78 49.10 -38.60
CA ASN A 49 18.52 49.72 -38.99
C ASN A 49 17.69 48.80 -39.88
N GLY A 50 18.33 48.07 -40.82
CA GLY A 50 17.67 47.02 -41.60
C GLY A 50 17.10 45.91 -40.73
N TYR A 51 17.85 45.43 -39.73
CA TYR A 51 17.35 44.44 -38.77
C TYR A 51 16.29 45.00 -37.81
N ALA A 52 16.24 46.31 -37.57
CA ALA A 52 15.16 46.96 -36.82
C ALA A 52 13.86 47.00 -37.64
N GLN A 53 13.94 47.35 -38.93
CA GLN A 53 12.81 47.37 -39.86
C GLN A 53 12.28 45.96 -40.20
N GLN A 54 13.09 44.91 -40.03
CA GLN A 54 12.69 43.51 -40.24
C GLN A 54 12.14 42.81 -38.97
N GLN A 55 12.01 43.51 -37.85
CA GLN A 55 11.39 42.94 -36.64
C GLN A 55 9.86 43.05 -36.69
N ALA A 56 9.18 41.95 -36.39
CA ALA A 56 7.71 41.89 -36.34
C ALA A 56 7.08 42.74 -35.22
N ILE A 57 7.89 43.26 -34.29
CA ILE A 57 7.51 44.17 -33.21
C ILE A 57 8.65 45.19 -33.07
N SER A 58 8.32 46.48 -32.90
CA SER A 58 9.33 47.53 -32.72
C SER A 58 10.01 47.45 -31.33
N PRO A 59 11.25 47.95 -31.17
CA PRO A 59 11.94 47.96 -29.88
C PRO A 59 11.17 48.68 -28.75
N GLN A 60 10.35 49.69 -29.07
CA GLN A 60 9.49 50.37 -28.11
C GLN A 60 8.33 49.48 -27.63
N GLN A 61 7.67 48.79 -28.56
CA GLN A 61 6.62 47.80 -28.24
C GLN A 61 7.17 46.59 -27.47
N GLU A 62 8.42 46.18 -27.72
CA GLU A 62 9.09 45.16 -26.87
C GLU A 62 9.30 45.66 -25.44
N LEU A 63 9.66 46.93 -25.25
CA LEU A 63 9.85 47.53 -23.92
C LEU A 63 8.52 47.64 -23.15
N GLU A 64 7.42 48.00 -23.81
CA GLU A 64 6.09 47.95 -23.21
C GLU A 64 5.64 46.53 -22.89
N LEU A 65 5.98 45.54 -23.71
CA LEU A 65 5.74 44.13 -23.39
C LEU A 65 6.55 43.69 -22.14
N VAL A 66 7.79 44.16 -21.98
CA VAL A 66 8.59 43.94 -20.74
C VAL A 66 7.93 44.62 -19.53
N ARG A 67 7.45 45.86 -19.65
CA ARG A 67 6.70 46.57 -18.59
C ARG A 67 5.44 45.79 -18.19
N TYR A 68 4.64 45.35 -19.16
CA TYR A 68 3.44 44.56 -18.91
C TYR A 68 3.73 43.21 -18.24
N ILE A 69 4.82 42.53 -18.63
CA ILE A 69 5.27 41.29 -17.97
C ILE A 69 5.67 41.54 -16.50
N LYS A 70 6.31 42.68 -16.18
CA LYS A 70 6.60 43.06 -14.79
C LYS A 70 5.31 43.27 -14.00
N THR A 71 4.35 44.05 -14.51
CA THR A 71 3.05 44.28 -13.86
C THR A 71 2.21 43.00 -13.68
N LEU A 72 2.29 42.04 -14.59
CA LEU A 72 1.68 40.72 -14.39
C LEU A 72 2.39 39.90 -13.29
N THR A 73 3.71 40.00 -13.20
CA THR A 73 4.52 39.32 -12.17
C THR A 73 4.30 39.92 -10.78
N GLU A 74 4.22 41.25 -10.67
CA GLU A 74 3.84 42.00 -9.47
C GLU A 74 2.43 41.62 -8.95
N ARG A 75 1.53 41.23 -9.86
CA ARG A 75 0.18 40.73 -9.54
C ARG A 75 0.14 39.22 -9.22
N GLY A 76 1.29 38.57 -9.04
CA GLY A 76 1.40 37.15 -8.75
C GLY A 76 1.05 36.22 -9.92
N LEU A 77 0.99 36.75 -11.15
CA LEU A 77 0.60 36.01 -12.37
C LEU A 77 1.71 36.05 -13.43
N PRO A 78 2.91 35.51 -13.16
CA PRO A 78 4.02 35.49 -14.11
C PRO A 78 3.60 34.78 -15.42
N PRO A 79 3.64 35.45 -16.59
CA PRO A 79 3.04 34.92 -17.80
C PRO A 79 3.86 33.76 -18.39
N THR A 80 3.16 32.72 -18.87
CA THR A 80 3.80 31.60 -19.56
C THR A 80 4.40 32.02 -20.90
N ARG A 81 5.31 31.21 -21.46
CA ARG A 81 5.85 31.42 -22.82
C ARG A 81 4.76 31.58 -23.88
N GLU A 82 3.68 30.80 -23.76
CA GLU A 82 2.53 30.87 -24.65
C GLU A 82 1.70 32.14 -24.43
N MET A 83 1.54 32.62 -23.19
CA MET A 83 0.94 33.94 -22.95
C MET A 83 1.79 35.06 -23.58
N ILE A 84 3.12 35.02 -23.41
CA ILE A 84 4.03 35.98 -24.06
C ILE A 84 3.91 35.92 -25.58
N ARG A 85 3.84 34.72 -26.18
CA ARG A 85 3.58 34.52 -27.61
C ARG A 85 2.24 35.13 -28.05
N ASN A 86 1.18 34.92 -27.27
CA ASN A 86 -0.15 35.40 -27.61
C ASN A 86 -0.30 36.91 -27.41
N PHE A 87 0.42 37.52 -26.45
CA PHE A 87 0.52 38.97 -26.33
C PHE A 87 1.32 39.56 -27.48
N SER A 88 2.47 38.97 -27.82
CA SER A 88 3.33 39.46 -28.89
C SER A 88 2.69 39.30 -30.28
N SER A 89 2.01 38.18 -30.56
CA SER A 89 1.21 38.01 -31.79
C SER A 89 0.12 39.08 -31.95
N LYS A 90 -0.52 39.51 -30.85
CA LYS A 90 -1.54 40.57 -30.87
C LYS A 90 -0.92 41.93 -31.18
N VAL A 91 0.23 42.27 -30.56
CA VAL A 91 0.96 43.53 -30.80
C VAL A 91 1.57 43.58 -32.21
N ALA A 92 1.94 42.42 -32.77
CA ALA A 92 2.51 42.29 -34.11
C ALA A 92 1.46 42.15 -35.25
N HIS A 93 0.17 42.04 -34.89
CA HIS A 93 -0.96 41.70 -35.78
C HIS A 93 -0.74 40.45 -36.65
N GLN A 94 0.14 39.53 -36.24
CA GLN A 94 0.52 38.32 -36.98
C GLN A 94 0.92 37.20 -36.00
N GLN A 95 0.83 35.93 -36.40
CA GLN A 95 1.19 34.83 -35.50
C GLN A 95 2.70 34.63 -35.39
N LEU A 96 3.25 34.83 -34.18
CA LEU A 96 4.66 34.67 -33.87
C LEU A 96 4.97 33.27 -33.32
N SER A 97 6.21 32.81 -33.55
CA SER A 97 6.65 31.46 -33.17
C SER A 97 7.30 31.39 -31.78
N GLU A 98 7.39 30.19 -31.20
CA GLU A 98 8.18 29.94 -29.97
C GLU A 98 9.64 30.38 -30.10
N SER A 99 10.20 30.30 -31.31
CA SER A 99 11.54 30.80 -31.64
C SER A 99 11.65 32.32 -31.50
N TRP A 100 10.58 33.08 -31.77
CA TRP A 100 10.53 34.52 -31.49
C TRP A 100 10.55 34.77 -29.98
N VAL A 101 9.74 34.05 -29.19
CA VAL A 101 9.69 34.21 -27.72
C VAL A 101 11.05 33.91 -27.08
N THR A 102 11.75 32.88 -27.56
CA THR A 102 13.12 32.56 -27.12
C THR A 102 14.12 33.68 -27.49
N ARG A 103 13.98 34.31 -28.66
CA ARG A 103 14.82 35.47 -29.05
C ARG A 103 14.50 36.72 -28.24
N PHE A 104 13.23 36.98 -27.93
CA PHE A 104 12.77 38.09 -27.07
C PHE A 104 13.32 37.97 -25.64
N ILE A 105 13.14 36.81 -24.99
CA ILE A 105 13.72 36.56 -23.65
C ILE A 105 15.26 36.67 -23.69
N ASN A 106 15.90 36.24 -24.78
CA ASN A 106 17.35 36.38 -24.94
C ASN A 106 17.83 37.82 -25.19
N ARG A 107 17.01 38.71 -25.76
CA ARG A 107 17.29 40.17 -25.84
C ARG A 107 17.18 40.82 -24.46
N HIS A 108 16.10 40.51 -23.74
CA HIS A 108 15.74 41.20 -22.49
C HIS A 108 16.22 40.50 -21.21
N LYS A 109 17.34 39.76 -21.25
CA LYS A 109 17.89 38.99 -20.11
C LYS A 109 18.16 39.82 -18.85
N ILE A 110 18.43 41.12 -19.00
CA ILE A 110 18.66 42.06 -17.89
C ILE A 110 17.34 42.35 -17.12
N HIS A 111 16.19 42.00 -17.69
CA HIS A 111 14.86 42.30 -17.13
C HIS A 111 13.94 41.08 -17.01
N LEU A 112 14.18 40.00 -17.77
CA LEU A 112 13.34 38.80 -17.83
C LEU A 112 14.18 37.53 -17.63
N ILE A 113 13.67 36.62 -16.79
CA ILE A 113 14.28 35.30 -16.54
C ILE A 113 13.21 34.20 -16.65
N SER A 114 13.62 33.02 -17.14
CA SER A 114 12.77 31.84 -17.24
C SER A 114 13.20 30.80 -16.20
N LYS A 115 12.45 30.63 -15.11
CA LYS A 115 12.65 29.57 -14.11
C LYS A 115 11.40 28.68 -14.02
N TRP A 116 11.57 27.43 -13.60
CA TRP A 116 10.46 26.52 -13.32
C TRP A 116 9.89 26.82 -11.93
N THR A 117 8.59 27.10 -11.84
CA THR A 117 7.88 27.33 -10.58
C THR A 117 6.75 26.31 -10.43
N SER A 118 6.39 26.01 -9.18
CA SER A 118 5.12 25.35 -8.84
C SER A 118 4.06 26.43 -8.66
N ALA A 119 2.81 26.16 -9.07
CA ALA A 119 1.71 27.08 -8.80
C ALA A 119 1.45 27.14 -7.28
N MET A 120 1.56 28.34 -6.70
CA MET A 120 1.01 28.65 -5.38
C MET A 120 -0.49 28.92 -5.52
N ASP A 121 -1.27 28.47 -4.55
CA ASP A 121 -2.70 28.79 -4.50
C ASP A 121 -2.90 30.28 -4.18
N ARG A 122 -3.81 30.92 -4.91
CA ARG A 122 -4.10 32.37 -4.81
C ARG A 122 -4.63 32.75 -3.43
N THR A 123 -5.34 31.83 -2.76
CA THR A 123 -5.79 31.98 -1.37
C THR A 123 -4.62 32.05 -0.39
N ARG A 124 -3.60 31.21 -0.55
CA ARG A 124 -2.40 31.17 0.31
C ARG A 124 -1.61 32.47 0.22
N HIS A 125 -1.38 32.98 -1.00
CA HIS A 125 -0.64 34.22 -1.21
C HIS A 125 -1.35 35.46 -0.62
N LEU A 126 -2.69 35.47 -0.57
CA LEU A 126 -3.49 36.52 0.09
C LEU A 126 -3.65 36.27 1.61
N ALA A 127 -3.31 35.07 2.09
CA ALA A 127 -3.34 34.70 3.49
C ALA A 127 -2.04 35.07 4.22
N ASP A 128 -0.88 34.77 3.62
CA ASP A 128 0.45 35.23 4.03
C ASP A 128 0.45 36.76 4.17
N SER A 129 0.41 37.25 5.41
CA SER A 129 0.28 38.67 5.72
C SER A 129 1.10 38.99 6.94
N GLU A 130 2.07 39.90 6.78
CA GLU A 130 3.02 40.27 7.82
C GLU A 130 2.29 40.64 9.13
N SER A 131 1.24 41.47 9.07
CA SER A 131 0.46 41.89 10.24
C SER A 131 -0.20 40.72 10.97
N LYS A 132 -0.69 39.69 10.26
CA LYS A 132 -1.28 38.49 10.89
C LYS A 132 -0.21 37.67 11.59
N TYR A 133 0.96 37.52 10.97
CA TYR A 133 2.08 36.78 11.57
C TYR A 133 2.70 37.53 12.74
N ARG A 134 2.78 38.86 12.67
CA ARG A 134 3.21 39.70 13.79
C ARG A 134 2.29 39.51 15.00
N LEU A 135 0.97 39.63 14.83
CA LEU A 135 -0.02 39.38 15.89
C LEU A 135 0.03 37.93 16.43
N TYR A 136 0.27 36.94 15.56
CA TYR A 136 0.46 35.54 15.98
C TYR A 136 1.70 35.38 16.86
N PHE A 137 2.86 35.91 16.44
CA PHE A 137 4.09 35.84 17.22
C PHE A 137 3.98 36.65 18.52
N GLU A 138 3.39 37.84 18.52
CA GLU A 138 3.12 38.63 19.74
C GLU A 138 2.27 37.83 20.75
N LEU A 139 1.21 37.15 20.29
CA LEU A 139 0.37 36.29 21.13
C LEU A 139 1.14 35.06 21.65
N LEU A 140 1.90 34.40 20.78
CA LEU A 140 2.72 33.22 21.09
C LEU A 140 3.80 33.55 22.12
N HIS A 141 4.60 34.59 21.87
CA HIS A 141 5.71 35.01 22.73
C HIS A 141 5.19 35.45 24.10
N ARG A 142 4.10 36.24 24.14
CA ARG A 142 3.43 36.61 25.39
C ARG A 142 3.03 35.39 26.20
N LYS A 143 2.43 34.37 25.57
CA LYS A 143 1.98 33.16 26.27
C LYS A 143 3.12 32.23 26.68
N ILE A 144 4.22 32.18 25.91
CA ILE A 144 5.45 31.49 26.32
C ILE A 144 6.02 32.12 27.60
N THR A 145 6.12 33.44 27.67
CA THR A 145 6.60 34.16 28.86
C THR A 145 5.65 34.02 30.05
N GLU A 146 4.34 34.27 29.84
CA GLU A 146 3.30 34.23 30.89
C GLU A 146 3.27 32.88 31.62
N TYR A 147 3.30 31.77 30.88
CA TYR A 147 3.26 30.42 31.44
C TYR A 147 4.65 29.82 31.69
N HIS A 148 5.72 30.60 31.49
CA HIS A 148 7.11 30.22 31.71
C HIS A 148 7.47 28.91 30.98
N LEU A 149 7.17 28.84 29.69
CA LEU A 149 7.38 27.63 28.87
C LEU A 149 8.83 27.52 28.39
N GLU A 150 9.36 26.30 28.41
CA GLU A 150 10.68 25.99 27.87
C GLU A 150 10.55 25.14 26.57
N ALA A 151 11.66 24.95 25.86
CA ALA A 151 11.71 24.14 24.63
C ALA A 151 11.03 22.76 24.78
N ARG A 152 11.21 22.12 25.95
CA ARG A 152 10.64 20.83 26.33
C ARG A 152 9.14 20.81 26.61
N ASP A 153 8.50 21.98 26.64
CA ASP A 153 7.06 22.15 26.90
C ASP A 153 6.30 22.57 25.63
N ILE A 154 7.01 22.95 24.56
CA ILE A 154 6.44 23.43 23.29
C ILE A 154 6.44 22.30 22.27
N TYR A 155 5.24 21.97 21.77
CA TYR A 155 4.99 20.87 20.85
C TYR A 155 4.31 21.35 19.58
N ASN A 156 4.66 20.74 18.46
CA ASN A 156 3.96 20.90 17.18
C ASN A 156 3.35 19.56 16.75
N MET A 157 2.11 19.59 16.25
CA MET A 157 1.37 18.41 15.78
C MET A 157 0.75 18.66 14.41
N ASP A 158 0.80 17.64 13.56
CA ASP A 158 0.32 17.72 12.18
C ASP A 158 -0.03 16.34 11.58
N GLU A 159 -0.77 16.35 10.47
CA GLU A 159 -1.21 15.15 9.74
C GLU A 159 -0.54 15.01 8.37
N LYS A 160 -0.10 13.78 8.06
CA LYS A 160 0.46 13.46 6.74
C LYS A 160 -0.19 12.24 6.10
N GLY A 161 -0.81 12.48 4.95
CA GLY A 161 -1.31 11.42 4.08
C GLY A 161 -0.21 10.74 3.27
N PHE A 162 -0.25 9.40 3.19
CA PHE A 162 0.59 8.58 2.31
C PHE A 162 -0.26 7.73 1.36
N LEU A 163 0.19 7.59 0.12
CA LEU A 163 -0.36 6.68 -0.89
C LEU A 163 0.62 5.51 -1.09
N ILE A 164 0.16 4.30 -0.77
CA ILE A 164 1.06 3.17 -0.49
C ILE A 164 1.84 2.68 -1.72
N GLY A 165 1.25 2.65 -2.92
CA GLY A 165 1.93 2.23 -4.16
C GLY A 165 2.55 3.36 -5.00
N LEU A 166 2.40 4.64 -4.61
CA LEU A 166 2.62 5.76 -5.52
C LEU A 166 4.06 6.30 -5.50
N ILE A 167 4.95 5.63 -6.24
CA ILE A 167 6.32 6.10 -6.51
C ILE A 167 6.30 7.39 -7.35
N GLY A 168 7.07 8.40 -6.92
CA GLY A 168 7.20 9.68 -7.61
C GLY A 168 7.97 9.62 -8.96
N ARG A 169 7.82 10.67 -9.78
CA ARG A 169 8.54 10.79 -11.07
C ARG A 169 10.05 10.78 -10.84
N SER A 170 10.74 9.90 -11.55
CA SER A 170 12.19 9.70 -11.45
C SER A 170 12.81 9.50 -12.83
N LYS A 171 14.09 9.85 -13.00
CA LYS A 171 14.84 9.47 -14.20
C LYS A 171 15.16 7.97 -14.16
N ARG A 172 15.03 7.31 -15.30
CA ARG A 172 15.24 5.87 -15.49
C ARG A 172 15.94 5.63 -16.83
N ILE A 173 16.66 4.51 -16.92
CA ILE A 173 17.36 4.07 -18.13
C ILE A 173 16.51 2.97 -18.78
N PHE A 174 16.29 3.06 -20.08
CA PHE A 174 15.54 2.07 -20.87
C PHE A 174 16.44 1.50 -21.97
N SER A 175 16.17 0.25 -22.38
CA SER A 175 16.79 -0.31 -23.59
C SER A 175 16.36 0.50 -24.80
N ARG A 176 17.34 1.12 -25.50
CA ARG A 176 17.09 2.00 -26.65
C ARG A 176 16.18 1.33 -27.70
N ARG A 177 16.50 0.09 -28.08
CA ARG A 177 15.74 -0.72 -29.04
C ARG A 177 14.27 -0.92 -28.62
N GLN A 178 14.01 -1.20 -27.36
CA GLN A 178 12.63 -1.44 -26.86
C GLN A 178 11.84 -0.13 -26.74
N TRP A 179 12.52 0.96 -26.39
CA TRP A 179 11.94 2.31 -26.33
C TRP A 179 11.56 2.84 -27.73
N GLU A 180 12.45 2.70 -28.70
CA GLU A 180 12.24 3.09 -30.11
C GLU A 180 11.11 2.29 -30.75
N LYS A 181 11.08 0.97 -30.53
CA LYS A 181 9.97 0.09 -30.93
C LYS A 181 8.66 0.32 -30.16
N LYS A 182 8.67 1.18 -29.14
CA LYS A 182 7.52 1.49 -28.26
C LYS A 182 7.06 0.31 -27.38
N GLU A 183 7.82 -0.78 -27.32
CA GLU A 183 7.54 -2.00 -26.54
C GLU A 183 7.49 -1.71 -25.03
N VAL A 184 8.33 -0.79 -24.55
CA VAL A 184 8.33 -0.31 -23.15
C VAL A 184 8.35 1.21 -23.12
N ARG A 185 7.33 1.82 -22.50
CA ARG A 185 7.16 3.29 -22.42
C ARG A 185 6.81 3.82 -21.02
N ALA A 186 6.49 2.94 -20.09
CA ALA A 186 6.25 3.24 -18.68
C ALA A 186 6.92 2.17 -17.82
N SER A 187 7.33 2.53 -16.61
CA SER A 187 7.73 1.57 -15.58
C SER A 187 6.51 0.86 -15.01
N PHE A 188 6.68 -0.36 -14.49
CA PHE A 188 5.69 -0.94 -13.58
C PHE A 188 5.50 -0.01 -12.38
N GLN A 189 4.26 0.45 -12.20
CA GLN A 189 3.81 1.15 -11.00
C GLN A 189 2.73 0.28 -10.37
N ASP A 190 2.90 -0.09 -9.10
CA ASP A 190 1.85 -0.80 -8.39
C ASP A 190 0.65 0.14 -8.19
N GLY A 191 -0.53 -0.27 -8.68
CA GLY A 191 -1.70 0.60 -8.80
C GLY A 191 -2.41 0.90 -7.48
N SER A 192 -1.84 0.52 -6.33
CA SER A 192 -2.48 0.63 -5.01
C SER A 192 -2.58 2.09 -4.54
N ARG A 193 -3.71 2.72 -4.87
CA ARG A 193 -4.15 4.02 -4.31
C ARG A 193 -4.66 3.90 -2.86
N GLU A 194 -4.20 2.90 -2.11
CA GLU A 194 -4.56 2.76 -0.71
C GLU A 194 -3.92 3.89 0.11
N PHE A 195 -4.75 4.58 0.89
CA PHE A 195 -4.36 5.74 1.69
C PHE A 195 -4.20 5.37 3.17
N LEU A 196 -3.26 6.02 3.84
CA LEU A 196 -2.97 5.90 5.27
C LEU A 196 -2.50 7.26 5.80
N THR A 197 -3.06 7.69 6.94
CA THR A 197 -2.69 8.97 7.56
C THR A 197 -1.75 8.75 8.74
N VAL A 198 -0.72 9.58 8.85
CA VAL A 198 0.23 9.61 9.97
C VAL A 198 -0.02 10.88 10.77
N LEU A 199 -0.40 10.73 12.03
CA LEU A 199 -0.32 11.81 13.02
C LEU A 199 1.13 11.87 13.51
N ALA A 200 1.78 13.01 13.34
CA ALA A 200 3.13 13.27 13.82
C ALA A 200 3.10 14.37 14.89
N CYS A 201 4.01 14.29 15.85
CA CYS A 201 4.25 15.38 16.78
C CYS A 201 5.73 15.46 17.17
N CYS A 202 6.28 16.67 17.17
CA CYS A 202 7.64 16.97 17.60
C CYS A 202 7.66 18.08 18.65
N CYS A 203 8.77 18.22 19.35
CA CYS A 203 8.97 19.15 20.45
C CYS A 203 10.16 20.08 20.16
N ALA A 204 10.12 21.31 20.67
CA ALA A 204 11.18 22.28 20.46
C ALA A 204 12.50 21.92 21.19
N ASP A 205 12.48 20.93 22.08
CA ASP A 205 13.68 20.28 22.63
C ASP A 205 14.39 19.33 21.65
N GLY A 206 13.90 19.18 20.42
CA GLY A 206 14.46 18.28 19.40
C GLY A 206 13.88 16.86 19.43
N SER A 207 13.11 16.48 20.46
CA SER A 207 12.49 15.16 20.54
C SER A 207 11.23 15.02 19.67
N SER A 208 10.84 13.78 19.37
CA SER A 208 9.55 13.47 18.74
C SER A 208 8.71 12.55 19.62
N LEU A 209 7.39 12.75 19.57
CA LEU A 209 6.43 11.82 20.16
C LEU A 209 6.28 10.58 19.24
N PRO A 210 5.83 9.44 19.77
CA PRO A 210 5.57 8.25 18.96
C PRO A 210 4.55 8.57 17.85
N PRO A 211 4.85 8.30 16.57
CA PRO A 211 3.89 8.54 15.49
C PRO A 211 2.64 7.68 15.68
N SER A 212 1.52 8.11 15.10
CA SER A 212 0.27 7.34 15.14
C SER A 212 -0.29 7.09 13.74
N LEU A 213 -0.50 5.82 13.38
CA LEU A 213 -0.97 5.41 12.06
C LEU A 213 -2.49 5.22 12.05
N ILE A 214 -3.18 5.83 11.09
CA ILE A 214 -4.63 5.67 10.87
C ILE A 214 -4.83 4.88 9.57
N TYR A 215 -5.24 3.61 9.70
CA TYR A 215 -5.55 2.76 8.55
C TYR A 215 -6.99 3.00 8.06
N ALA A 216 -7.20 3.10 6.75
CA ALA A 216 -8.57 3.09 6.21
C ALA A 216 -9.20 1.68 6.36
N SER A 217 -10.30 1.59 7.12
CA SER A 217 -11.05 0.36 7.40
C SER A 217 -12.55 0.64 7.56
N ALA A 218 -13.35 0.19 6.59
CA ALA A 218 -14.80 0.43 6.53
C ALA A 218 -15.63 -0.16 7.71
N LYS A 219 -15.01 -0.94 8.61
CA LYS A 219 -15.63 -1.47 9.84
C LYS A 219 -14.87 -1.05 11.12
N GLY A 220 -13.95 -0.09 11.05
CA GLY A 220 -13.12 0.34 12.20
C GLY A 220 -12.19 -0.73 12.77
N ALA A 221 -12.07 -1.89 12.09
CA ALA A 221 -11.28 -3.02 12.56
C ALA A 221 -9.89 -3.04 11.92
N ILE A 222 -8.85 -3.17 12.74
CA ILE A 222 -7.46 -3.36 12.30
C ILE A 222 -7.25 -4.84 12.00
N ARG A 223 -6.64 -5.16 10.84
CA ARG A 223 -6.28 -6.54 10.50
C ARG A 223 -4.93 -6.95 11.04
N SER A 224 -4.79 -8.19 11.50
CA SER A 224 -3.52 -8.74 12.00
C SER A 224 -2.38 -8.63 10.96
N SER A 225 -2.68 -8.84 9.68
CA SER A 225 -1.73 -8.68 8.57
C SER A 225 -1.35 -7.24 8.21
N TRP A 226 -1.93 -6.21 8.83
CA TRP A 226 -1.53 -4.81 8.64
C TRP A 226 -0.46 -4.37 9.64
N VAL A 227 -0.33 -5.10 10.75
CA VAL A 227 0.50 -4.75 11.91
C VAL A 227 1.47 -5.88 12.29
N GLU A 228 1.58 -6.92 11.47
CA GLU A 228 2.34 -8.16 11.76
C GLU A 228 3.77 -7.86 12.25
N ASP A 229 4.45 -6.94 11.58
CA ASP A 229 5.84 -6.54 11.86
C ASP A 229 5.96 -5.49 12.99
N ILE A 230 4.86 -4.90 13.46
CA ILE A 230 4.86 -4.04 14.66
C ILE A 230 5.08 -4.93 15.88
N LYS A 231 6.28 -4.86 16.46
CA LYS A 231 6.65 -5.59 17.68
C LYS A 231 6.84 -4.63 18.86
N ALA A 232 6.24 -4.94 20.01
CA ALA A 232 6.52 -4.22 21.26
C ALA A 232 7.94 -4.49 21.77
N GLY A 233 8.59 -3.46 22.33
CA GLY A 233 9.99 -3.47 22.74
C GLY A 233 10.89 -2.85 21.68
N GLU A 234 10.78 -3.30 20.44
CA GLU A 234 11.55 -2.75 19.30
C GLU A 234 10.94 -1.46 18.72
N HIS A 235 9.60 -1.32 18.75
CA HIS A 235 8.91 -0.21 18.09
C HIS A 235 8.10 0.63 19.08
N ASN A 236 8.10 1.94 18.89
CA ASN A 236 7.33 2.91 19.67
C ASN A 236 6.40 3.70 18.73
N ILE A 237 5.18 3.18 18.52
CA ILE A 237 4.21 3.66 17.54
C ILE A 237 2.80 3.31 17.99
N PHE A 238 1.82 4.16 17.72
CA PHE A 238 0.40 3.87 17.97
C PHE A 238 -0.34 3.59 16.67
N VAL A 239 -1.42 2.80 16.75
CA VAL A 239 -2.24 2.46 15.59
C VAL A 239 -3.72 2.67 15.89
N SER A 240 -4.45 3.28 14.96
CA SER A 240 -5.91 3.35 14.94
C SER A 240 -6.44 3.07 13.52
N SER A 241 -7.75 3.13 13.33
CA SER A 241 -8.36 3.01 11.99
C SER A 241 -9.67 3.76 11.90
N SER A 242 -9.98 4.29 10.72
CA SER A 242 -11.21 5.03 10.45
C SER A 242 -11.87 4.55 9.14
N PRO A 243 -13.17 4.78 8.91
CA PRO A 243 -13.83 4.38 7.67
C PRO A 243 -13.18 4.97 6.41
N THR A 244 -12.66 6.20 6.49
CA THR A 244 -12.11 6.97 5.36
C THR A 244 -10.58 6.89 5.25
N GLY A 245 -9.88 6.50 6.33
CA GLY A 245 -8.41 6.56 6.44
C GLY A 245 -7.85 7.88 6.96
N TRP A 246 -8.68 8.93 7.00
CA TRP A 246 -8.36 10.22 7.60
C TRP A 246 -8.62 10.19 9.11
N SER A 247 -8.14 11.19 9.83
CA SER A 247 -8.62 11.46 11.19
C SER A 247 -10.09 11.91 11.20
N ASN A 248 -10.62 12.09 12.40
CA ASN A 248 -11.91 12.72 12.68
C ASN A 248 -11.86 13.27 14.11
N ASN A 249 -12.93 13.89 14.58
CA ASN A 249 -12.95 14.56 15.89
C ASN A 249 -12.69 13.58 17.05
N ASN A 250 -13.26 12.37 16.99
CA ASN A 250 -13.06 11.33 18.00
C ASN A 250 -11.61 10.83 18.01
N ILE A 251 -10.99 10.72 16.83
CA ILE A 251 -9.58 10.32 16.67
C ILE A 251 -8.64 11.44 17.18
N GLY A 252 -8.96 12.72 16.95
CA GLY A 252 -8.20 13.84 17.49
C GLY A 252 -8.19 13.86 19.02
N LEU A 253 -9.37 13.73 19.64
CA LEU A 253 -9.49 13.61 21.10
C LEU A 253 -8.79 12.35 21.63
N ALA A 254 -8.99 11.20 20.99
CA ALA A 254 -8.32 9.95 21.38
C ALA A 254 -6.79 10.05 21.30
N TRP A 255 -6.25 10.77 20.32
CA TRP A 255 -4.81 11.02 20.21
C TRP A 255 -4.31 11.92 21.35
N LEU A 256 -5.05 13.00 21.63
CA LEU A 256 -4.75 13.92 22.74
C LEU A 256 -4.70 13.18 24.09
N GLU A 257 -5.70 12.34 24.38
CA GLU A 257 -5.79 11.52 25.59
C GLU A 257 -4.70 10.44 25.66
N GLN A 258 -4.61 9.60 24.62
CA GLN A 258 -3.95 8.29 24.69
C GLN A 258 -2.49 8.33 24.23
N VAL A 259 -2.09 9.39 23.53
CA VAL A 259 -0.73 9.62 23.01
C VAL A 259 -0.14 10.90 23.59
N PHE A 260 -0.74 12.08 23.35
CA PHE A 260 -0.12 13.36 23.71
C PHE A 260 -0.01 13.58 25.23
N ASP A 261 -1.13 13.62 25.96
CA ASP A 261 -1.10 13.80 27.41
C ASP A 261 -0.30 12.65 28.04
N ARG A 262 -0.60 11.40 27.65
CA ARG A 262 0.10 10.21 28.14
C ARG A 262 1.64 10.29 28.02
N CYS A 263 2.19 10.72 26.87
CA CYS A 263 3.63 10.77 26.66
C CYS A 263 4.30 11.99 27.29
N THR A 264 3.56 13.08 27.55
CA THR A 264 4.11 14.33 28.09
C THR A 264 3.83 14.51 29.59
N LYS A 265 2.87 13.79 30.17
CA LYS A 265 2.43 13.85 31.58
C LYS A 265 3.41 13.26 32.60
N GLN A 266 4.58 12.77 32.18
CA GLN A 266 5.70 12.53 33.12
C GLN A 266 6.64 13.74 33.25
N ARG A 267 6.46 14.79 32.44
CA ARG A 267 7.10 16.11 32.58
C ARG A 267 6.25 17.09 33.44
N SER A 268 5.25 16.58 34.17
CA SER A 268 4.03 17.32 34.57
C SER A 268 4.13 18.25 35.80
N GLY A 269 5.17 19.07 35.90
CA GLY A 269 5.12 20.22 36.82
C GLY A 269 4.33 21.42 36.24
N ARG A 270 4.41 21.59 34.92
CA ARG A 270 4.16 22.88 34.23
C ARG A 270 3.06 22.76 33.16
N TRP A 271 2.71 23.90 32.58
CA TRP A 271 1.87 23.97 31.39
C TRP A 271 2.65 23.47 30.17
N ARG A 272 1.92 22.91 29.19
CA ARG A 272 2.46 22.43 27.90
C ARG A 272 1.76 23.18 26.78
N LEU A 273 2.46 23.58 25.73
CA LEU A 273 1.87 24.24 24.56
C LEU A 273 1.80 23.26 23.39
N LEU A 274 0.61 23.12 22.81
CA LEU A 274 0.38 22.33 21.61
C LEU A 274 -0.01 23.26 20.45
N ILE A 275 0.87 23.36 19.47
CA ILE A 275 0.70 24.12 18.23
C ILE A 275 0.16 23.18 17.15
N LEU A 276 -0.98 23.53 16.57
CA LEU A 276 -1.69 22.73 15.58
C LEU A 276 -2.31 23.60 14.48
N ASP A 277 -2.62 22.97 13.35
CA ASP A 277 -3.18 23.61 12.16
C ASP A 277 -4.70 23.87 12.28
N GLY A 278 -5.19 24.92 11.62
CA GLY A 278 -6.60 25.32 11.65
C GLY A 278 -7.49 24.67 10.58
N HIS A 279 -7.00 23.67 9.84
CA HIS A 279 -7.65 23.10 8.65
C HIS A 279 -8.61 21.95 8.99
N GLY A 280 -8.39 21.24 10.10
CA GLY A 280 -9.18 20.08 10.50
C GLY A 280 -10.22 20.36 11.59
N SER A 281 -11.38 19.71 11.53
CA SER A 281 -12.52 19.91 12.45
C SER A 281 -12.33 19.38 13.88
N HIS A 282 -11.11 18.99 14.24
CA HIS A 282 -10.80 18.16 15.42
C HIS A 282 -10.79 18.92 16.75
N VAL A 283 -10.67 20.25 16.69
CA VAL A 283 -10.67 21.14 17.87
C VAL A 283 -12.11 21.34 18.37
N THR A 284 -12.71 20.27 18.91
CA THR A 284 -14.04 20.33 19.53
C THR A 284 -13.99 21.01 20.89
N MET A 285 -15.16 21.40 21.40
CA MET A 285 -15.30 21.88 22.78
C MET A 285 -14.85 20.82 23.81
N GLU A 286 -14.92 19.53 23.49
CA GLU A 286 -14.41 18.46 24.36
C GLU A 286 -12.87 18.41 24.34
N PHE A 287 -12.26 18.57 23.17
CA PHE A 287 -10.80 18.68 23.00
C PHE A 287 -10.25 19.87 23.79
N ILE A 288 -10.86 21.05 23.65
CA ILE A 288 -10.50 22.27 24.41
C ILE A 288 -10.67 22.04 25.93
N LYS A 289 -11.81 21.49 26.37
CA LYS A 289 -12.06 21.17 27.78
C LYS A 289 -11.14 20.09 28.33
N TYR A 290 -10.59 19.19 27.51
CA TYR A 290 -9.57 18.25 27.96
C TYR A 290 -8.23 18.96 28.16
N CYS A 291 -7.81 19.76 27.17
CA CYS A 291 -6.59 20.55 27.23
C CYS A 291 -6.51 21.45 28.48
N ASP A 292 -7.55 22.24 28.73
CA ASP A 292 -7.65 23.12 29.90
C ASP A 292 -7.47 22.36 31.23
N ARG A 293 -8.31 21.35 31.47
CA ARG A 293 -8.24 20.47 32.67
C ARG A 293 -6.88 19.80 32.85
N HIS A 294 -6.12 19.59 31.78
CA HIS A 294 -4.82 18.91 31.80
C HIS A 294 -3.62 19.88 31.68
N ARG A 295 -3.82 21.21 31.82
CA ARG A 295 -2.78 22.24 31.68
C ARG A 295 -2.06 22.20 30.32
N ILE A 296 -2.83 22.04 29.25
CA ILE A 296 -2.35 22.11 27.86
C ILE A 296 -2.92 23.40 27.24
N LEU A 297 -2.04 24.32 26.89
CA LEU A 297 -2.38 25.48 26.08
C LEU A 297 -2.49 25.05 24.62
N LEU A 298 -3.50 25.57 23.92
CA LEU A 298 -3.66 25.38 22.48
C LEU A 298 -3.28 26.66 21.73
N MET A 299 -2.46 26.50 20.70
CA MET A 299 -2.19 27.54 19.71
C MET A 299 -2.59 27.02 18.33
N ILE A 300 -3.52 27.72 17.69
CA ILE A 300 -3.99 27.38 16.35
C ILE A 300 -3.23 28.27 15.35
N LEU A 301 -2.60 27.66 14.36
CA LEU A 301 -1.91 28.41 13.30
C LEU A 301 -2.90 29.29 12.50
N PRO A 302 -2.46 30.48 12.05
CA PRO A 302 -3.27 31.33 11.16
C PRO A 302 -3.76 30.58 9.91
N PRO A 303 -4.97 30.87 9.40
CA PRO A 303 -5.50 30.20 8.22
C PRO A 303 -4.54 30.25 7.02
N HIS A 304 -4.28 29.07 6.44
CA HIS A 304 -3.36 28.85 5.33
C HIS A 304 -1.86 29.14 5.60
N SER A 305 -1.41 29.30 6.86
CA SER A 305 0.01 29.54 7.15
C SER A 305 0.89 28.29 7.24
N THR A 306 0.35 27.10 6.97
CA THR A 306 1.01 25.81 7.21
C THR A 306 2.37 25.72 6.51
N HIS A 307 2.48 26.18 5.26
CA HIS A 307 3.75 26.19 4.50
C HIS A 307 4.79 27.21 5.00
N THR A 308 4.47 28.02 6.02
CA THR A 308 5.34 29.06 6.58
C THR A 308 5.60 28.85 8.09
N LEU A 309 4.61 28.42 8.86
CA LEU A 309 4.61 28.39 10.33
C LEU A 309 4.48 26.99 10.96
N GLN A 310 4.38 25.91 10.18
CA GLN A 310 4.24 24.54 10.71
C GLN A 310 5.61 23.81 10.64
N PRO A 311 6.34 23.61 11.76
CA PRO A 311 7.63 22.90 11.77
C PRO A 311 7.59 21.56 11.00
N LEU A 312 6.53 20.78 11.21
CA LEU A 312 6.35 19.48 10.56
C LEU A 312 6.32 19.58 9.02
N ASP A 313 5.52 20.49 8.45
CA ASP A 313 5.36 20.63 7.00
C ASP A 313 6.52 21.40 6.34
N VAL A 314 7.06 22.42 7.02
CA VAL A 314 8.16 23.28 6.52
C VAL A 314 9.49 22.50 6.38
N VAL A 315 9.82 21.61 7.34
CA VAL A 315 11.12 20.92 7.36
C VAL A 315 11.04 19.39 7.37
N LEU A 316 10.16 18.75 8.15
CA LEU A 316 10.27 17.31 8.45
C LEU A 316 9.53 16.40 7.45
N PHE A 317 8.35 16.80 7.01
CA PHE A 317 7.46 16.00 6.17
C PHE A 317 7.99 15.77 4.75
N LYS A 318 8.86 16.65 4.25
CA LYS A 318 9.49 16.52 2.93
C LYS A 318 10.65 15.50 2.92
N PRO A 319 11.62 15.54 3.84
CA PRO A 319 12.55 14.43 4.11
C PRO A 319 11.84 13.10 4.34
N LEU A 320 10.81 13.04 5.19
CA LEU A 320 10.04 11.80 5.42
C LEU A 320 9.40 11.26 4.13
N SER A 321 8.78 12.12 3.31
CA SER A 321 8.27 11.72 1.99
C SER A 321 9.37 11.19 1.06
N GLN A 322 10.56 11.79 1.07
CA GLN A 322 11.68 11.36 0.23
C GLN A 322 12.29 10.05 0.71
N ALA A 323 12.48 9.88 2.02
CA ALA A 323 12.97 8.65 2.64
C ALA A 323 12.00 7.48 2.35
N TYR A 324 10.70 7.68 2.56
CA TYR A 324 9.69 6.69 2.21
C TYR A 324 9.69 6.36 0.70
N SER A 325 9.83 7.36 -0.17
CA SER A 325 9.94 7.14 -1.63
C SER A 325 11.20 6.37 -2.04
N ASN A 326 12.29 6.53 -1.31
CA ASN A 326 13.53 5.78 -1.51
C ASN A 326 13.32 4.31 -1.07
N GLU A 327 12.76 4.07 0.10
CA GLU A 327 12.47 2.71 0.60
C GLU A 327 11.46 1.97 -0.28
N LEU A 328 10.44 2.67 -0.78
CA LEU A 328 9.48 2.14 -1.74
C LEU A 328 10.16 1.77 -3.08
N THR A 329 11.15 2.56 -3.51
CA THR A 329 11.97 2.27 -4.71
C THR A 329 12.90 1.08 -4.47
N ASN A 330 13.56 1.03 -3.31
CA ASN A 330 14.45 -0.07 -2.90
C ASN A 330 13.68 -1.40 -2.86
N HIS A 331 12.49 -1.40 -2.25
CA HIS A 331 11.61 -2.56 -2.19
C HIS A 331 11.17 -3.01 -3.60
N LEU A 332 10.75 -2.09 -4.47
CA LEU A 332 10.38 -2.43 -5.86
C LEU A 332 11.56 -3.03 -6.64
N HIS A 333 12.76 -2.47 -6.50
CA HIS A 333 13.97 -2.97 -7.15
C HIS A 333 14.32 -4.39 -6.68
N LYS A 334 14.36 -4.63 -5.36
CA LYS A 334 14.62 -5.96 -4.81
C LYS A 334 13.55 -6.98 -5.22
N ALA A 335 12.27 -6.60 -5.13
CA ALA A 335 11.16 -7.47 -5.52
C ALA A 335 10.96 -7.61 -7.04
N GLN A 336 11.81 -6.97 -7.87
CA GLN A 336 11.70 -6.88 -9.34
C GLN A 336 10.32 -6.39 -9.86
N GLY A 337 9.53 -5.71 -9.02
CA GLY A 337 8.14 -5.38 -9.31
C GLY A 337 7.16 -6.58 -9.36
N LEU A 338 7.58 -7.78 -8.95
CA LEU A 338 6.79 -9.03 -9.02
C LEU A 338 5.78 -9.23 -7.87
N VAL A 339 5.73 -8.27 -6.94
CA VAL A 339 4.87 -8.26 -5.75
C VAL A 339 4.21 -6.89 -5.61
N PRO A 340 2.85 -6.79 -5.60
CA PRO A 340 2.13 -5.54 -5.36
C PRO A 340 2.14 -5.19 -3.87
N ILE A 341 2.23 -3.91 -3.54
CA ILE A 341 2.48 -3.39 -2.18
C ILE A 341 1.13 -3.20 -1.47
N LYS A 342 1.04 -3.63 -0.21
CA LYS A 342 -0.22 -3.62 0.57
C LYS A 342 -0.05 -2.86 1.89
N LYS A 343 -1.15 -2.57 2.59
CA LYS A 343 -1.11 -1.94 3.92
C LYS A 343 -0.21 -2.64 4.96
N GLY A 344 0.05 -3.95 4.81
CA GLY A 344 0.97 -4.70 5.68
C GLY A 344 2.46 -4.49 5.37
N ASP A 345 2.80 -3.97 4.20
CA ASP A 345 4.17 -3.63 3.82
C ASP A 345 4.49 -2.14 4.07
N PHE A 346 3.46 -1.31 4.33
CA PHE A 346 3.66 0.11 4.66
C PHE A 346 4.51 0.31 5.92
N PHE A 347 4.20 -0.39 7.02
CA PHE A 347 4.82 -0.11 8.31
C PHE A 347 6.36 -0.30 8.30
N PRO A 348 6.94 -1.39 7.80
CA PRO A 348 8.40 -1.54 7.73
C PRO A 348 9.09 -0.41 6.93
N LEU A 349 8.55 -0.06 5.77
CA LEU A 349 9.08 1.01 4.90
C LEU A 349 8.94 2.39 5.56
N PHE A 350 7.81 2.65 6.22
CA PHE A 350 7.57 3.87 6.97
C PHE A 350 8.48 3.98 8.19
N TRP A 351 8.73 2.90 8.95
CA TRP A 351 9.54 2.95 10.15
C TRP A 351 11.02 3.22 9.85
N SER A 352 11.54 2.62 8.77
CA SER A 352 12.86 2.94 8.20
C SER A 352 12.95 4.43 7.80
N ALA A 353 11.94 4.93 7.08
CA ALA A 353 11.84 6.33 6.69
C ALA A 353 11.68 7.31 7.88
N TRP A 354 10.99 6.91 8.94
CA TRP A 354 10.77 7.71 10.14
C TRP A 354 12.07 7.90 10.92
N ILE A 355 12.76 6.80 11.27
CA ILE A 355 14.04 6.85 12.00
C ILE A 355 15.09 7.68 11.25
N SER A 356 15.11 7.61 9.92
CA SER A 356 16.06 8.34 9.07
C SER A 356 15.69 9.81 8.79
N SER A 357 14.53 10.31 9.23
CA SER A 357 14.08 11.70 8.96
C SER A 357 13.59 12.48 10.17
N PHE A 358 13.12 11.83 11.24
CA PHE A 358 12.73 12.48 12.49
C PHE A 358 13.91 12.53 13.47
N THR A 359 15.03 13.09 13.01
CA THR A 359 16.24 13.30 13.82
C THR A 359 16.17 14.61 14.59
N GLU A 360 16.79 14.64 15.77
CA GLU A 360 16.90 15.82 16.64
C GLU A 360 17.38 17.07 15.87
N SER A 361 18.43 16.90 15.06
CA SER A 361 19.02 17.96 14.23
C SER A 361 18.11 18.48 13.10
N LEU A 362 17.09 17.73 12.68
CA LEU A 362 16.06 18.20 11.74
C LEU A 362 14.87 18.80 12.48
N ILE A 363 14.54 18.31 13.67
CA ILE A 363 13.45 18.84 14.51
C ILE A 363 13.82 20.22 15.06
N LEU A 364 15.02 20.41 15.59
CA LEU A 364 15.51 21.73 16.05
C LEU A 364 15.46 22.76 14.90
N LYS A 365 15.94 22.38 13.71
CA LYS A 365 15.86 23.21 12.49
C LYS A 365 14.43 23.49 12.03
N ALA A 366 13.47 22.64 12.36
CA ALA A 366 12.06 22.85 12.03
C ALA A 366 11.43 23.98 12.85
N PHE A 367 11.74 24.06 14.14
CA PHE A 367 11.31 25.16 15.00
C PHE A 367 12.09 26.46 14.71
N GLU A 368 13.39 26.36 14.42
CA GLU A 368 14.24 27.48 14.00
C GLU A 368 13.71 28.12 12.71
N ALA A 369 13.49 27.33 11.66
CA ALA A 369 13.02 27.80 10.35
C ALA A 369 11.58 28.35 10.36
N THR A 370 10.85 28.19 11.45
CA THR A 370 9.51 28.76 11.67
C THR A 370 9.48 29.93 12.66
N GLY A 371 10.60 30.26 13.31
CA GLY A 371 10.67 31.34 14.31
C GLY A 371 9.95 31.06 15.63
N ILE A 372 9.45 29.83 15.83
CA ILE A 372 8.72 29.41 17.03
C ILE A 372 9.69 29.12 18.18
N TRP A 373 10.81 28.46 17.89
CA TRP A 373 11.89 28.23 18.86
C TRP A 373 13.26 28.06 18.17
N PRO A 374 14.29 28.87 18.50
CA PRO A 374 14.27 30.02 19.40
C PRO A 374 13.24 31.08 19.01
N ILE A 375 12.90 31.94 19.97
CA ILE A 375 11.80 32.93 19.87
C ILE A 375 12.24 34.09 18.95
N ASP A 376 12.14 33.90 17.63
CA ASP A 376 12.47 34.93 16.63
C ASP A 376 11.48 34.97 15.44
N ALA A 377 10.50 35.86 15.54
CA ALA A 377 9.58 36.16 14.46
C ALA A 377 10.27 36.65 13.17
N ASN A 378 11.48 37.22 13.25
CA ASN A 378 12.16 37.80 12.09
C ASN A 378 12.53 36.75 11.03
N VAL A 379 12.72 35.48 11.40
CA VAL A 379 12.93 34.36 10.45
C VAL A 379 11.79 34.24 9.42
N ILE A 380 10.59 34.68 9.80
CA ILE A 380 9.40 34.72 8.95
C ILE A 380 9.14 36.14 8.43
N LEU A 381 9.16 37.15 9.29
CA LEU A 381 8.80 38.52 8.90
C LEU A 381 9.75 39.09 7.83
N ARG A 382 11.04 38.74 7.85
CA ARG A 382 12.01 39.12 6.80
C ARG A 382 11.66 38.57 5.41
N ARG A 383 10.81 37.54 5.28
CA ARG A 383 10.38 36.99 3.97
C ARG A 383 9.42 37.92 3.22
N PHE A 384 8.86 38.91 3.89
CA PHE A 384 8.04 39.96 3.28
C PHE A 384 8.89 41.16 2.79
N ALA A 385 10.19 41.21 3.15
CA ALA A 385 11.17 42.05 2.48
C ALA A 385 11.75 41.32 1.25
N SER A 386 12.08 42.08 0.20
CA SER A 386 12.14 41.53 -1.17
C SER A 386 13.44 40.80 -1.54
N THR A 387 13.39 39.46 -1.50
CA THR A 387 14.17 38.52 -2.37
C THR A 387 15.71 38.44 -2.10
N PRO A 388 16.49 37.65 -2.88
CA PRO A 388 16.84 36.25 -2.60
C PRO A 388 18.37 36.08 -2.36
N GLU A 389 19.05 34.94 -2.36
CA GLU A 389 18.83 33.58 -2.92
C GLU A 389 19.58 32.54 -2.04
N ALA A 390 19.42 31.23 -2.28
CA ALA A 390 20.03 30.18 -1.45
C ALA A 390 20.89 29.21 -2.28
N GLU A 391 22.17 29.10 -1.96
CA GLU A 391 23.11 28.22 -2.66
C GLU A 391 22.99 26.74 -2.24
N ARG A 392 23.48 25.85 -3.11
CA ARG A 392 23.63 24.42 -2.84
C ARG A 392 25.01 23.96 -3.31
N SER A 393 25.82 23.44 -2.41
CA SER A 393 26.99 22.63 -2.75
C SER A 393 26.61 21.14 -2.79
N SER A 394 27.13 20.42 -3.78
CA SER A 394 26.90 18.97 -3.93
C SER A 394 28.03 18.17 -3.28
N SER A 395 27.67 17.05 -2.64
CA SER A 395 28.62 16.04 -2.17
C SER A 395 29.32 15.31 -3.32
N SER A 396 30.57 14.89 -3.11
CA SER A 396 31.29 13.97 -4.01
C SER A 396 32.17 12.99 -3.22
N GLY A 397 32.52 11.86 -3.84
CA GLY A 397 33.51 10.91 -3.33
C GLY A 397 32.96 9.74 -2.50
N LEU A 398 32.69 8.61 -3.16
CA LEU A 398 32.76 7.29 -2.51
C LEU A 398 33.56 6.29 -3.36
N SER A 399 34.30 5.48 -2.63
CA SER A 399 35.35 4.54 -3.03
C SER A 399 35.06 3.65 -4.26
N ASP A 400 36.09 3.49 -5.09
CA ASP A 400 36.20 2.51 -6.17
C ASP A 400 36.91 1.24 -5.65
N HIS A 401 36.23 0.09 -5.55
CA HIS A 401 36.86 -1.16 -5.09
C HIS A 401 36.56 -2.42 -5.92
N ASP A 402 37.44 -3.39 -5.70
CA ASP A 402 37.44 -4.82 -6.06
C ASP A 402 37.47 -5.26 -7.53
N TRP A 403 36.96 -4.49 -8.51
CA TRP A 403 37.27 -4.81 -9.93
C TRP A 403 38.80 -4.74 -10.19
N ARG A 404 39.47 -3.80 -9.51
CA ARG A 404 40.93 -3.59 -9.53
C ARG A 404 41.74 -4.71 -8.85
N LYS A 405 41.11 -5.70 -8.20
CA LYS A 405 41.80 -6.91 -7.69
C LYS A 405 41.84 -7.99 -8.77
N ILE A 406 40.69 -8.26 -9.38
CA ILE A 406 40.55 -9.22 -10.50
C ILE A 406 41.44 -8.80 -11.68
N ASP A 407 41.43 -7.51 -12.04
CA ASP A 407 42.25 -6.99 -13.15
C ASP A 407 43.77 -7.13 -12.89
N ARG A 408 44.21 -7.11 -11.63
CA ARG A 408 45.62 -7.37 -11.27
C ARG A 408 45.98 -8.85 -11.37
N LEU A 409 45.10 -9.75 -10.93
CA LEU A 409 45.32 -11.21 -11.05
C LEU A 409 45.37 -11.66 -12.52
N VAL A 410 44.48 -11.14 -13.38
CA VAL A 410 44.50 -11.45 -14.81
C VAL A 410 45.76 -10.92 -15.49
N ARG A 411 46.27 -9.73 -15.12
CA ARG A 411 47.55 -9.20 -15.62
C ARG A 411 48.77 -10.01 -15.14
N ALA A 412 48.71 -10.59 -13.95
CA ALA A 412 49.79 -11.43 -13.43
C ALA A 412 49.83 -12.83 -14.08
N ALA A 413 48.68 -13.34 -14.51
CA ALA A 413 48.55 -14.67 -15.12
C ALA A 413 48.74 -14.71 -16.65
N VAL A 414 48.64 -13.55 -17.33
CA VAL A 414 48.73 -13.44 -18.80
C VAL A 414 49.95 -12.61 -19.19
N THR A 415 51.06 -13.29 -19.49
CA THR A 415 52.32 -12.66 -19.91
C THR A 415 52.26 -12.00 -21.29
N ASP A 416 51.36 -12.44 -22.17
CA ASP A 416 51.18 -11.89 -23.53
C ASP A 416 49.75 -11.35 -23.74
N SER A 417 49.53 -10.11 -23.33
CA SER A 417 48.22 -9.43 -23.39
C SER A 417 47.71 -9.13 -24.82
N HIS A 418 48.48 -9.47 -25.87
CA HIS A 418 48.15 -9.11 -27.25
C HIS A 418 47.44 -10.22 -28.03
N GLN A 419 47.53 -11.47 -27.58
CA GLN A 419 46.90 -12.61 -28.25
C GLN A 419 45.36 -12.55 -28.20
N TYR A 420 44.72 -12.94 -29.30
CA TYR A 420 43.26 -12.92 -29.47
C TYR A 420 42.55 -13.81 -28.44
N GLU A 421 43.03 -15.03 -28.22
CA GLU A 421 42.43 -15.97 -27.28
C GLU A 421 42.57 -15.51 -25.82
N ALA A 422 43.65 -14.83 -25.44
CA ALA A 422 43.80 -14.22 -24.12
C ALA A 422 42.77 -13.10 -23.88
N ARG A 423 42.51 -12.26 -24.90
CA ARG A 423 41.48 -11.21 -24.84
C ARG A 423 40.06 -11.79 -24.79
N LYS A 424 39.81 -12.85 -25.56
CA LYS A 424 38.54 -13.60 -25.59
C LYS A 424 38.27 -14.30 -24.26
N LEU A 425 39.26 -14.98 -23.68
CA LEU A 425 39.19 -15.57 -22.33
C LEU A 425 38.93 -14.51 -21.25
N ARG A 426 39.65 -13.39 -21.27
CA ARG A 426 39.43 -12.27 -20.35
C ARG A 426 38.01 -11.68 -20.47
N SER A 427 37.50 -11.53 -21.70
CA SER A 427 36.12 -11.12 -21.95
C SER A 427 35.11 -12.11 -21.36
N SER A 428 35.30 -13.41 -21.58
CA SER A 428 34.46 -14.48 -21.02
C SER A 428 34.50 -14.51 -19.49
N VAL A 429 35.67 -14.33 -18.86
CA VAL A 429 35.82 -14.29 -17.39
C VAL A 429 35.12 -13.06 -16.81
N HIS A 430 35.27 -11.87 -17.40
CA HIS A 430 34.52 -10.68 -16.98
C HIS A 430 33.00 -10.86 -17.17
N HIS A 431 32.57 -11.41 -18.30
CA HIS A 431 31.16 -11.70 -18.58
C HIS A 431 30.56 -12.66 -17.54
N LEU A 432 31.26 -13.75 -17.25
CA LEU A 432 30.82 -14.73 -16.25
C LEU A 432 30.86 -14.18 -14.82
N SER A 433 31.84 -13.35 -14.44
CA SER A 433 31.86 -12.70 -13.12
C SER A 433 30.64 -11.78 -12.95
N VAL A 434 30.43 -10.87 -13.90
CA VAL A 434 29.31 -9.92 -13.88
C VAL A 434 27.96 -10.66 -13.95
N GLN A 435 27.82 -11.71 -14.78
CA GLN A 435 26.61 -12.53 -14.76
C GLN A 435 26.41 -13.24 -13.42
N ASN A 436 27.43 -13.82 -12.81
CA ASN A 436 27.30 -14.47 -11.50
C ASN A 436 26.94 -13.47 -10.39
N GLU A 437 27.46 -12.25 -10.41
CA GLU A 437 27.12 -11.19 -9.47
C GLU A 437 25.67 -10.72 -9.65
N LEU A 438 25.24 -10.46 -10.90
CA LEU A 438 23.86 -10.10 -11.23
C LEU A 438 22.88 -11.23 -10.88
N LEU A 439 23.21 -12.48 -11.19
CA LEU A 439 22.41 -13.65 -10.85
C LEU A 439 22.32 -13.89 -9.34
N LYS A 440 23.38 -13.60 -8.56
CA LYS A 440 23.33 -13.66 -7.08
C LYS A 440 22.34 -12.62 -6.54
N HIS A 441 22.46 -11.36 -6.98
CA HIS A 441 21.56 -10.27 -6.59
C HIS A 441 20.11 -10.54 -7.01
N GLU A 442 19.88 -11.07 -8.22
CA GLU A 442 18.57 -11.52 -8.69
C GLU A 442 18.00 -12.67 -7.84
N ASN A 443 18.79 -13.70 -7.53
CA ASN A 443 18.35 -14.80 -6.67
C ASN A 443 18.05 -14.34 -5.24
N GLU A 444 18.74 -13.33 -4.72
CA GLU A 444 18.45 -12.71 -3.42
C GLU A 444 17.12 -11.94 -3.46
N GLY A 445 16.94 -11.05 -4.44
CA GLY A 445 15.69 -10.32 -4.65
C GLY A 445 14.48 -11.23 -4.88
N LEU A 446 14.64 -12.30 -5.66
CA LEU A 446 13.60 -13.32 -5.88
C LEU A 446 13.27 -14.11 -4.61
N LYS A 447 14.24 -14.37 -3.73
CA LYS A 447 13.99 -14.99 -2.41
C LYS A 447 13.18 -14.03 -1.51
N GLU A 448 13.54 -12.75 -1.43
CA GLU A 448 12.76 -11.74 -0.70
C GLU A 448 11.34 -11.62 -1.28
N ALA A 449 11.20 -11.46 -2.59
CA ALA A 449 9.92 -11.40 -3.28
C ALA A 449 9.03 -12.61 -2.95
N LEU A 450 9.61 -13.82 -2.93
CA LEU A 450 8.91 -15.05 -2.59
C LEU A 450 8.53 -15.13 -1.10
N GLN A 451 9.29 -14.52 -0.19
CA GLN A 451 8.90 -14.36 1.22
C GLN A 451 7.73 -13.38 1.37
N HIS A 452 7.79 -12.19 0.76
CA HIS A 452 6.65 -11.24 0.76
C HIS A 452 5.40 -11.87 0.13
N LYS A 453 5.55 -12.56 -1.01
CA LYS A 453 4.45 -13.28 -1.68
C LYS A 453 3.86 -14.43 -0.84
N LYS A 454 4.67 -15.07 0.03
CA LYS A 454 4.18 -16.02 1.06
C LYS A 454 3.44 -15.31 2.19
N LYS A 455 3.98 -14.23 2.76
CA LYS A 455 3.31 -13.38 3.77
C LYS A 455 1.94 -12.90 3.26
N HIS A 456 1.90 -12.43 2.01
CA HIS A 456 0.71 -11.96 1.31
C HIS A 456 -0.37 -13.01 1.03
N ARG A 457 -0.06 -14.30 1.16
CA ARG A 457 -1.04 -15.40 1.10
C ARG A 457 -1.73 -15.64 2.44
N LYS A 458 -1.16 -15.17 3.57
CA LYS A 458 -1.84 -15.18 4.87
C LYS A 458 -3.03 -14.21 4.80
N LYS A 459 -4.25 -14.70 5.06
CA LYS A 459 -5.43 -13.84 5.19
C LYS A 459 -5.47 -13.24 6.59
N GLY A 460 -5.16 -11.95 6.71
CA GLY A 460 -5.30 -11.23 7.98
C GLY A 460 -6.74 -11.19 8.47
N LYS A 461 -6.97 -11.74 9.65
CA LYS A 461 -8.22 -11.62 10.43
C LYS A 461 -8.33 -10.22 11.05
N ALA A 462 -9.52 -9.86 11.53
CA ALA A 462 -9.69 -8.68 12.38
C ALA A 462 -9.21 -9.00 13.80
N LEU A 463 -8.36 -8.14 14.39
CA LEU A 463 -7.86 -8.32 15.75
C LEU A 463 -8.96 -7.99 16.79
N ASP A 464 -9.07 -8.82 17.83
CA ASP A 464 -9.90 -8.56 19.01
C ASP A 464 -9.19 -7.55 19.93
N LEU A 465 -9.57 -6.27 19.78
CA LEU A 465 -8.95 -5.12 20.44
C LEU A 465 -9.91 -4.53 21.48
N GLN A 466 -9.79 -5.03 22.71
CA GLN A 466 -10.62 -4.64 23.85
C GLN A 466 -10.35 -3.20 24.31
N GLN A 467 -11.35 -2.32 24.18
CA GLN A 467 -11.31 -0.95 24.70
C GLN A 467 -11.31 -0.94 26.24
N ARG A 468 -10.61 0.05 26.83
CA ARG A 468 -10.72 0.34 28.27
C ARG A 468 -11.86 1.33 28.52
N GLN A 469 -12.57 1.14 29.62
CA GLN A 469 -13.58 2.09 30.13
C GLN A 469 -12.97 3.46 30.49
N GLU A 470 -11.65 3.54 30.67
CA GLU A 470 -10.89 4.77 30.91
C GLU A 470 -11.01 5.85 29.81
N TYR A 471 -11.34 5.47 28.56
CA TYR A 471 -11.36 6.40 27.42
C TYR A 471 -12.78 6.61 26.92
N HIS A 472 -13.21 7.87 26.92
CA HIS A 472 -14.61 8.25 26.73
C HIS A 472 -14.94 8.58 25.27
N GLY A 473 -13.94 9.03 24.49
CA GLY A 473 -14.06 9.19 23.05
C GLY A 473 -14.24 7.85 22.32
N GLY A 474 -15.11 7.82 21.32
CA GLY A 474 -15.42 6.62 20.51
C GLY A 474 -14.31 6.20 19.54
N SER A 475 -13.04 6.31 19.92
CA SER A 475 -11.86 5.94 19.12
C SER A 475 -10.67 5.62 20.02
N VAL A 476 -9.82 4.68 19.59
CA VAL A 476 -8.74 4.14 20.42
C VAL A 476 -7.44 4.00 19.63
N PHE A 477 -6.31 4.29 20.29
CA PHE A 477 -4.95 4.12 19.81
C PHE A 477 -4.28 2.93 20.49
N TRP A 478 -3.99 1.91 19.68
CA TRP A 478 -3.42 0.65 20.11
C TRP A 478 -1.90 0.72 20.09
N SER A 479 -1.28 0.66 21.28
CA SER A 479 0.17 0.55 21.39
C SER A 479 0.65 -0.86 21.02
N PRO A 480 1.96 -1.06 20.73
CA PRO A 480 2.47 -2.35 20.26
C PRO A 480 2.26 -3.47 21.29
N ARG A 481 2.24 -3.12 22.58
CA ARG A 481 1.92 -4.05 23.68
C ARG A 481 0.48 -4.57 23.56
N LYS A 482 -0.50 -3.70 23.26
CA LYS A 482 -1.90 -4.12 23.05
C LYS A 482 -2.06 -4.95 21.78
N LEU A 483 -1.32 -4.64 20.72
CA LEU A 483 -1.27 -5.47 19.51
C LEU A 483 -0.66 -6.86 19.78
N ARG A 484 0.34 -6.98 20.67
CA ARG A 484 0.90 -8.25 21.14
C ARG A 484 -0.13 -9.04 21.97
N GLU A 485 -0.81 -8.39 22.92
CA GLU A 485 -1.86 -8.99 23.75
C GLU A 485 -3.03 -9.53 22.90
N ALA A 486 -3.47 -8.80 21.87
CA ALA A 486 -4.52 -9.26 20.96
C ALA A 486 -4.09 -10.48 20.11
N ARG A 487 -2.85 -10.49 19.59
CA ARG A 487 -2.30 -11.65 18.87
C ARG A 487 -2.17 -12.89 19.76
N ALA A 488 -1.86 -12.72 21.04
CA ALA A 488 -1.80 -13.84 21.98
C ALA A 488 -3.18 -14.47 22.20
N ARG A 489 -4.25 -13.68 22.32
CA ARG A 489 -5.64 -14.18 22.40
C ARG A 489 -6.08 -14.88 21.12
N GLU A 490 -5.72 -14.32 19.96
CA GLU A 490 -5.99 -14.94 18.66
C GLU A 490 -5.28 -16.31 18.54
N ALA A 491 -4.02 -16.41 18.96
CA ALA A 491 -3.26 -17.66 18.95
C ALA A 491 -3.76 -18.72 19.94
N VAL A 492 -4.27 -18.32 21.12
CA VAL A 492 -4.95 -19.24 22.05
C VAL A 492 -6.24 -19.74 21.41
N ARG A 493 -7.12 -18.84 20.95
CA ARG A 493 -8.35 -19.22 20.25
C ARG A 493 -8.13 -20.13 19.05
N GLU A 494 -7.07 -19.91 18.26
CA GLU A 494 -6.74 -20.81 17.15
C GLU A 494 -6.35 -22.22 17.62
N ARG A 495 -5.65 -22.34 18.76
CA ARG A 495 -5.36 -23.65 19.39
C ARG A 495 -6.65 -24.30 19.85
N ASP A 496 -7.46 -23.61 20.66
CA ASP A 496 -8.76 -24.10 21.15
C ASP A 496 -9.65 -24.57 19.97
N GLU A 497 -9.74 -23.75 18.92
CA GLU A 497 -10.47 -24.05 17.70
C GLU A 497 -9.88 -25.25 16.91
N THR A 498 -8.60 -25.59 17.05
CA THR A 498 -8.00 -26.81 16.45
C THR A 498 -8.14 -28.03 17.33
N GLU A 499 -7.98 -27.89 18.64
CA GLU A 499 -8.16 -28.95 19.63
C GLU A 499 -9.61 -29.43 19.64
N GLU A 500 -10.60 -28.53 19.62
CA GLU A 500 -12.02 -28.87 19.52
C GLU A 500 -12.33 -29.61 18.19
N LYS A 501 -11.68 -29.24 17.08
CA LYS A 501 -11.81 -29.95 15.79
C LYS A 501 -11.17 -31.33 15.84
N LEU A 502 -10.01 -31.48 16.49
CA LEU A 502 -9.33 -32.76 16.71
C LEU A 502 -10.15 -33.69 17.61
N GLN A 503 -10.69 -33.17 18.72
CA GLN A 503 -11.60 -33.89 19.62
C GLN A 503 -12.87 -34.35 18.87
N LYS A 504 -13.50 -33.47 18.08
CA LYS A 504 -14.67 -33.82 17.24
C LYS A 504 -14.33 -34.89 16.20
N ALA A 505 -13.13 -34.85 15.60
CA ALA A 505 -12.66 -35.87 14.66
C ALA A 505 -12.37 -37.22 15.35
N TRP A 506 -11.72 -37.20 16.51
CA TRP A 506 -11.41 -38.39 17.30
C TRP A 506 -12.69 -39.05 17.85
N ALA A 507 -13.62 -38.28 18.40
CA ALA A 507 -14.94 -38.76 18.82
C ALA A 507 -15.74 -39.34 17.64
N LYS A 508 -15.59 -38.80 16.42
CA LYS A 508 -16.18 -39.37 15.20
C LYS A 508 -15.52 -40.69 14.77
N LYS A 509 -14.21 -40.86 15.01
CA LYS A 509 -13.52 -42.16 14.82
C LYS A 509 -14.03 -43.18 15.85
N GLN A 510 -13.98 -42.85 17.13
CA GLN A 510 -14.46 -43.69 18.24
C GLN A 510 -15.90 -44.16 18.04
N ARG A 511 -16.82 -43.27 17.61
CA ARG A 511 -18.20 -43.64 17.29
C ARG A 511 -18.33 -44.64 16.13
N LYS A 512 -17.46 -44.58 15.12
CA LYS A 512 -17.41 -45.60 14.05
C LYS A 512 -16.83 -46.93 14.54
N GLU A 513 -15.80 -46.86 15.37
CA GLU A 513 -15.09 -48.02 15.92
C GLU A 513 -16.01 -48.84 16.84
N ALA A 514 -16.73 -48.17 17.75
CA ALA A 514 -17.78 -48.77 18.58
C ALA A 514 -18.99 -49.28 17.77
N GLN A 515 -19.35 -48.63 16.65
CA GLN A 515 -20.37 -49.14 15.73
C GLN A 515 -19.91 -50.45 15.06
N LEU A 516 -18.64 -50.54 14.66
CA LEU A 516 -18.07 -51.74 14.04
C LEU A 516 -17.99 -52.90 15.03
N GLN A 517 -17.48 -52.64 16.25
CA GLN A 517 -17.45 -53.63 17.34
C GLN A 517 -18.85 -54.17 17.66
N ARG A 518 -19.87 -53.29 17.73
CA ARG A 518 -21.26 -53.69 17.97
C ARG A 518 -21.87 -54.47 16.80
N GLN A 519 -21.41 -54.27 15.56
CA GLN A 519 -21.80 -55.12 14.43
C GLN A 519 -21.20 -56.52 14.55
N VAL A 520 -19.90 -56.63 14.89
CA VAL A 520 -19.24 -57.92 15.13
C VAL A 520 -19.92 -58.69 16.27
N GLU A 521 -20.13 -58.05 17.43
CA GLU A 521 -20.80 -58.64 18.59
C GLU A 521 -22.23 -59.15 18.27
N LEU A 522 -22.97 -58.43 17.41
CA LEU A 522 -24.30 -58.85 16.96
C LEU A 522 -24.25 -60.04 16.00
N GLU A 523 -23.21 -60.15 15.17
CA GLU A 523 -23.04 -61.25 14.21
C GLU A 523 -22.51 -62.51 14.90
N GLU A 524 -21.58 -62.39 15.84
CA GLU A 524 -21.17 -63.48 16.74
C GLU A 524 -22.39 -64.06 17.48
N LYS A 525 -23.25 -63.19 18.03
CA LYS A 525 -24.51 -63.59 18.68
C LYS A 525 -25.55 -64.16 17.72
N ARG A 526 -25.42 -63.99 16.40
CA ARG A 526 -26.24 -64.67 15.38
C ARG A 526 -25.68 -66.05 15.05
N VAL A 527 -24.38 -66.15 14.78
CA VAL A 527 -23.67 -67.41 14.52
C VAL A 527 -23.85 -68.38 15.69
N GLU A 528 -23.69 -67.91 16.93
CA GLU A 528 -23.85 -68.74 18.11
C GLU A 528 -25.30 -69.22 18.30
N ARG A 529 -26.30 -68.39 17.93
CA ARG A 529 -27.71 -68.80 17.89
C ARG A 529 -28.03 -69.77 16.76
N GLN A 530 -27.29 -69.77 15.65
CA GLN A 530 -27.42 -70.78 14.60
C GLN A 530 -26.84 -72.11 15.04
N ARG A 531 -25.60 -72.13 15.55
CA ARG A 531 -24.99 -73.33 16.15
C ARG A 531 -25.88 -73.97 17.22
N LEU A 532 -26.45 -73.16 18.12
CA LEU A 532 -27.35 -73.66 19.17
C LEU A 532 -28.70 -74.17 18.64
N LYS A 533 -29.13 -73.78 17.43
CA LYS A 533 -30.27 -74.38 16.73
C LYS A 533 -29.88 -75.69 16.06
N GLU A 534 -28.78 -75.69 15.30
CA GLU A 534 -28.25 -76.85 14.60
C GLU A 534 -28.01 -78.02 15.57
N MET A 535 -27.34 -77.76 16.69
CA MET A 535 -27.17 -78.74 17.78
C MET A 535 -28.50 -79.30 18.30
N ARG A 536 -29.54 -78.46 18.46
CA ARG A 536 -30.88 -78.89 18.91
C ARG A 536 -31.65 -79.64 17.84
N GLU A 537 -31.39 -79.40 16.56
CA GLU A 537 -32.00 -80.13 15.45
C GLU A 537 -31.34 -81.50 15.26
N VAL A 538 -30.01 -81.59 15.43
CA VAL A 538 -29.29 -82.87 15.53
C VAL A 538 -29.80 -83.69 16.72
N GLU A 539 -29.85 -83.11 17.93
CA GLU A 539 -30.36 -83.77 19.14
C GLU A 539 -31.82 -84.28 18.96
N ARG A 540 -32.66 -83.51 18.24
CA ARG A 540 -34.03 -83.92 17.89
C ARG A 540 -34.05 -85.04 16.85
N ALA A 541 -33.18 -84.99 15.84
CA ALA A 541 -33.07 -86.01 14.81
C ALA A 541 -32.59 -87.35 15.39
N GLU A 542 -31.59 -87.33 16.29
CA GLU A 542 -31.14 -88.50 17.03
C GLU A 542 -32.25 -89.09 17.90
N LYS A 543 -32.95 -88.25 18.68
CA LYS A 543 -34.10 -88.68 19.50
C LYS A 543 -35.27 -89.20 18.66
N ALA A 544 -35.47 -88.69 17.43
CA ALA A 544 -36.44 -89.22 16.48
C ALA A 544 -36.00 -90.57 15.91
N ALA A 545 -34.73 -90.73 15.53
CA ALA A 545 -34.17 -91.97 15.02
C ALA A 545 -34.15 -93.08 16.10
N GLU A 546 -33.85 -92.74 17.35
CA GLU A 546 -33.91 -93.68 18.49
C GLU A 546 -35.34 -94.15 18.75
N ARG A 547 -36.33 -93.24 18.67
CA ARG A 547 -37.75 -93.58 18.73
C ARG A 547 -38.19 -94.45 17.55
N ALA A 548 -37.75 -94.15 16.34
CA ALA A 548 -38.02 -94.95 15.15
C ALA A 548 -37.49 -96.39 15.32
N ARG A 549 -36.22 -96.56 15.71
CA ARG A 549 -35.62 -97.87 16.03
C ARG A 549 -36.40 -98.63 17.11
N LYS A 550 -36.88 -97.94 18.15
CA LYS A 550 -37.73 -98.56 19.21
C LYS A 550 -39.09 -99.01 18.68
N VAL A 551 -39.75 -98.22 17.82
CA VAL A 551 -41.02 -98.59 17.16
C VAL A 551 -40.82 -99.74 16.19
N GLU A 552 -39.74 -99.73 15.41
CA GLU A 552 -39.39 -100.76 14.45
C GLU A 552 -39.07 -102.10 15.14
N ALA A 553 -38.30 -102.09 16.22
CA ALA A 553 -38.09 -103.26 17.08
C ALA A 553 -39.39 -103.77 17.74
N GLN A 554 -40.33 -102.88 18.09
CA GLN A 554 -41.67 -103.30 18.54
C GLN A 554 -42.50 -103.92 17.41
N HIS A 555 -42.41 -103.40 16.18
CA HIS A 555 -43.06 -103.98 15.01
C HIS A 555 -42.49 -105.35 14.64
N GLN A 556 -41.16 -105.54 14.73
CA GLN A 556 -40.53 -106.86 14.58
C GLN A 556 -40.98 -107.84 15.67
N LYS A 557 -41.04 -107.42 16.95
CA LYS A 557 -41.59 -108.27 18.02
C LYS A 557 -43.07 -108.64 17.78
N LYS A 558 -43.89 -107.70 17.31
CA LYS A 558 -45.30 -107.93 16.97
C LYS A 558 -45.48 -108.84 15.75
N SER A 559 -44.64 -108.71 14.71
CA SER A 559 -44.73 -109.58 13.52
C SER A 559 -44.31 -111.02 13.85
N ILE A 560 -43.29 -111.21 14.69
CA ILE A 560 -42.91 -112.52 15.24
C ILE A 560 -44.07 -113.15 16.04
N GLN A 561 -44.72 -112.37 16.92
CA GLN A 561 -45.91 -112.84 17.66
C GLN A 561 -47.10 -113.16 16.75
N GLN A 562 -47.37 -112.35 15.71
CA GLN A 562 -48.44 -112.64 14.75
C GLN A 562 -48.13 -113.87 13.87
N ALA A 563 -46.86 -114.10 13.51
CA ALA A 563 -46.44 -115.31 12.82
C ALA A 563 -46.65 -116.57 13.68
N GLN A 564 -46.40 -116.47 15.00
CA GLN A 564 -46.72 -117.54 15.96
C GLN A 564 -48.23 -117.76 16.10
N GLN A 565 -49.05 -116.70 16.17
CA GLN A 565 -50.51 -116.82 16.28
C GLN A 565 -51.17 -117.36 15.00
N ARG A 566 -50.66 -117.03 13.81
CA ARG A 566 -51.20 -117.52 12.52
C ARG A 566 -51.10 -119.04 12.35
N LYS A 567 -50.29 -119.76 13.13
CA LYS A 567 -50.27 -121.23 13.16
C LYS A 567 -51.45 -121.88 13.92
N ARG A 568 -52.38 -121.12 14.52
CA ARG A 568 -53.29 -121.67 15.55
C ARG A 568 -54.80 -121.43 15.42
N LYS A 569 -55.33 -120.71 14.40
CA LYS A 569 -56.79 -120.57 14.19
C LYS A 569 -57.19 -120.52 12.72
N ALA A 570 -58.03 -121.47 12.30
CA ALA A 570 -58.73 -121.48 11.02
C ALA A 570 -60.11 -122.14 11.18
N SER A 571 -61.16 -121.34 11.40
CA SER A 571 -62.58 -121.74 11.29
C SER A 571 -63.56 -120.55 11.51
N GLN A 572 -64.69 -120.57 10.78
CA GLN A 572 -65.98 -119.86 10.99
C GLN A 572 -66.01 -118.29 10.94
N VAL A 573 -66.89 -117.53 10.23
CA VAL A 573 -68.25 -117.68 9.61
C VAL A 573 -69.40 -117.55 10.63
N LEU A 574 -70.42 -116.67 10.57
CA LEU A 574 -70.84 -115.47 9.75
C LEU A 574 -71.93 -114.68 10.57
N SER A 575 -72.65 -113.59 10.20
CA SER A 575 -72.73 -112.77 8.95
C SER A 575 -72.96 -111.22 9.13
N PRO A 576 -74.17 -110.62 9.35
CA PRO A 576 -74.51 -109.38 8.60
C PRO A 576 -75.22 -108.17 9.32
N SER A 577 -75.24 -107.03 8.59
CA SER A 577 -76.13 -105.84 8.72
C SER A 577 -75.77 -104.77 9.77
N ASN A 578 -76.07 -103.46 9.62
CA ASN A 578 -76.88 -102.74 8.61
C ASN A 578 -76.34 -101.29 8.30
N LYS A 579 -77.02 -100.55 7.41
CA LYS A 579 -76.58 -99.31 6.68
C LYS A 579 -76.75 -97.97 7.44
N ARG A 580 -75.83 -97.00 7.19
CA ARG A 580 -76.03 -95.54 6.86
C ARG A 580 -74.74 -94.70 7.12
N GLN A 581 -74.47 -93.53 6.50
CA GLN A 581 -74.80 -92.98 5.16
C GLN A 581 -73.96 -91.71 4.84
N LYS A 582 -73.37 -91.59 3.63
CA LYS A 582 -72.79 -90.34 3.02
C LYS A 582 -71.60 -89.68 3.77
N ARG A 583 -70.76 -88.83 3.14
CA ARG A 583 -70.69 -88.34 1.74
C ARG A 583 -69.21 -88.18 1.31
N ALA A 584 -68.94 -88.17 -0.01
CA ALA A 584 -67.61 -87.96 -0.58
C ALA A 584 -67.46 -86.55 -1.21
N GLY A 585 -66.22 -86.17 -1.52
CA GLY A 585 -65.83 -85.01 -2.32
C GLY A 585 -64.33 -85.08 -2.63
N ALA A 586 -63.90 -84.88 -3.87
CA ALA A 586 -62.55 -85.21 -4.33
C ALA A 586 -61.88 -84.11 -5.18
N ALA A 587 -60.56 -84.05 -5.04
CA ALA A 587 -59.53 -83.77 -6.06
C ALA A 587 -59.68 -82.65 -7.13
N HIS A 588 -58.66 -81.77 -7.10
CA HIS A 588 -57.91 -81.18 -8.24
C HIS A 588 -58.41 -79.98 -9.08
N ALA A 589 -57.54 -78.94 -9.05
CA ALA A 589 -56.96 -78.13 -10.15
C ALA A 589 -57.76 -76.99 -10.83
N GLY A 590 -57.09 -75.83 -11.02
CA GLY A 590 -57.41 -74.90 -12.13
C GLY A 590 -57.26 -73.36 -11.95
N VAL A 591 -56.03 -72.83 -11.95
CA VAL A 591 -55.58 -71.59 -12.67
C VAL A 591 -56.33 -70.22 -12.49
N GLN A 592 -55.59 -69.19 -12.02
CA GLN A 592 -55.70 -67.71 -12.24
C GLN A 592 -57.05 -66.98 -11.91
N ALA A 593 -57.15 -65.68 -11.57
CA ALA A 593 -56.22 -64.52 -11.59
C ALA A 593 -56.61 -63.47 -10.50
N GLY A 594 -55.86 -62.35 -10.39
CA GLY A 594 -56.43 -61.05 -9.95
C GLY A 594 -55.99 -60.46 -8.59
N ASP A 595 -55.14 -59.43 -8.68
CA ASP A 595 -55.02 -58.19 -7.87
C ASP A 595 -54.74 -58.17 -6.34
N GLU A 596 -53.96 -57.15 -5.96
CA GLU A 596 -53.56 -56.80 -4.60
C GLU A 596 -54.34 -55.58 -4.06
N LEU A 597 -54.60 -55.53 -2.75
CA LEU A 597 -54.82 -54.28 -1.99
C LEU A 597 -54.03 -54.36 -0.67
N SER A 598 -52.73 -54.06 -0.67
CA SER A 598 -52.13 -52.72 -0.58
C SER A 598 -52.23 -52.08 0.81
N ALA A 599 -51.10 -52.04 1.54
CA ALA A 599 -50.93 -51.22 2.74
C ALA A 599 -50.58 -49.76 2.38
N THR A 600 -51.02 -48.79 3.18
CA THR A 600 -50.80 -47.36 2.91
C THR A 600 -49.34 -46.93 3.19
N PRO A 601 -48.64 -46.29 2.23
CA PRO A 601 -47.22 -45.97 2.37
C PRO A 601 -46.96 -44.62 3.08
N ALA A 602 -45.72 -44.45 3.57
CA ALA A 602 -45.26 -43.20 4.16
C ALA A 602 -45.11 -42.08 3.11
N LYS A 603 -45.30 -40.82 3.53
CA LYS A 603 -45.20 -39.64 2.65
C LYS A 603 -43.73 -39.28 2.36
N VAL A 604 -43.37 -39.29 1.08
CA VAL A 604 -42.03 -39.02 0.54
C VAL A 604 -42.13 -37.87 -0.46
N THR A 605 -41.14 -36.97 -0.51
CA THR A 605 -41.09 -35.88 -1.50
C THR A 605 -40.62 -36.38 -2.88
N SER A 606 -40.84 -35.61 -3.94
CA SER A 606 -40.49 -35.94 -5.34
C SER A 606 -38.98 -36.12 -5.64
N ARG A 607 -38.13 -36.14 -4.62
CA ARG A 607 -36.70 -36.53 -4.69
C ARG A 607 -36.30 -37.54 -3.60
N GLY A 608 -37.22 -38.40 -3.15
CA GLY A 608 -36.91 -39.62 -2.41
C GLY A 608 -36.47 -39.44 -0.95
N ARG A 609 -37.00 -38.46 -0.22
CA ARG A 609 -36.74 -38.30 1.23
C ARG A 609 -38.03 -38.34 2.05
N ASN A 610 -38.00 -39.12 3.14
CA ASN A 610 -39.08 -39.20 4.14
C ASN A 610 -39.27 -37.85 4.85
N VAL A 611 -40.53 -37.49 5.11
CA VAL A 611 -40.89 -36.29 5.86
C VAL A 611 -41.12 -36.63 7.33
N ASN A 612 -40.19 -36.25 8.21
CA ASN A 612 -40.41 -36.26 9.66
C ASN A 612 -41.07 -34.94 10.09
N LEU A 613 -42.31 -35.01 10.58
CA LEU A 613 -43.02 -33.85 11.14
C LEU A 613 -42.39 -33.42 12.48
N PRO A 614 -42.15 -32.11 12.71
CA PRO A 614 -41.67 -31.62 14.00
C PRO A 614 -42.67 -31.83 15.13
N GLN A 615 -42.18 -32.08 16.34
CA GLN A 615 -42.96 -32.39 17.54
C GLN A 615 -43.85 -31.21 18.06
N LYS A 616 -43.87 -30.07 17.37
CA LYS A 616 -44.82 -28.96 17.58
C LYS A 616 -46.20 -29.21 16.93
N TYR A 617 -46.28 -30.15 15.98
CA TYR A 617 -47.50 -30.44 15.21
C TYR A 617 -47.78 -31.96 15.19
N ARG A 618 -47.89 -32.54 16.39
CA ARG A 618 -48.26 -33.94 16.66
C ARG A 618 -49.27 -33.98 17.79
#